data_AF-A0A0C3G575-F1
#
_entry.id   AF-A0A0C3G575-F1
#
_cell.length_a   1.000
_cell.length_b   1.000
_cell.length_c   1.000
_cell.angle_alpha   90.00
_cell.angle_beta   90.00
_cell.angle_gamma   90.00
#
_symmetry.space_group_name_H-M   'P 1'
#
loop_
_entity.id
_entity.type
_entity.pdbx_description
1 polymer ?
#
loop_
_entity_poly.entity_id
_entity_poly.type
_entity_poly.pdbx_seq_one_letter_code
_entity_poly.pdbx_strand_id
1 'polypeptide(L)'
;HVGSYILHAICNTEDPKTCHLASVGKNPCGFCGQDSCFTQLKHKKHGGFSIASNCPYHYSGMQYKKAAEFSKSIPCSNVPIHCPICPIAIS
;
A
#
# COMPACT_ATOMS: atom_id res chain seq x y z
N HIS A 1 -0.82 -8.98 -7.25
CA HIS A 1 0.30 -9.93 -7.33
C HIS A 1 -0.01 -11.07 -6.37
N VAL A 2 -0.65 -12.14 -6.87
CA VAL A 2 -0.79 -13.39 -6.10
C VAL A 2 0.60 -14.02 -6.16
N GLY A 3 1.33 -13.96 -5.05
CA GLY A 3 2.78 -14.11 -5.05
C GLY A 3 3.21 -15.54 -5.37
N SER A 4 4.27 -15.68 -6.15
CA SER A 4 4.92 -16.94 -6.55
C SER A 4 5.02 -17.94 -5.39
N TYR A 5 5.29 -17.46 -4.18
CA TYR A 5 5.38 -18.28 -2.96
C TYR A 5 4.14 -19.15 -2.70
N ILE A 6 2.93 -18.66 -3.03
CA ILE A 6 1.68 -19.43 -2.90
C ILE A 6 1.68 -20.59 -3.89
N LEU A 7 2.08 -20.33 -5.14
CA LEU A 7 2.16 -21.36 -6.18
C LEU A 7 3.23 -22.40 -5.84
N HIS A 8 4.39 -21.98 -5.36
CA HIS A 8 5.45 -22.88 -4.91
C HIS A 8 5.01 -23.77 -3.75
N ALA A 9 4.31 -23.20 -2.76
CA ALA A 9 3.75 -23.95 -1.65
C ALA A 9 2.70 -24.98 -2.10
N ILE A 10 1.80 -24.63 -3.02
CA ILE A 10 0.79 -25.56 -3.56
C ILE A 10 1.44 -26.70 -4.36
N CYS A 11 2.51 -26.40 -5.11
CA CYS A 11 3.25 -27.41 -5.86
C CYS A 11 4.25 -28.21 -5.01
N ASN A 12 4.31 -27.95 -3.70
CA ASN A 12 5.27 -28.56 -2.77
C ASN A 12 6.72 -28.44 -3.26
N THR A 13 7.02 -27.29 -3.87
CA THR A 13 8.34 -26.91 -4.35
C THR A 13 8.89 -25.78 -3.49
N GLU A 14 10.19 -25.76 -3.28
CA GLU A 14 10.84 -24.65 -2.58
C GLU A 14 10.66 -23.35 -3.39
N ASP A 15 10.41 -22.25 -2.70
CA ASP A 15 10.44 -20.93 -3.34
C ASP A 15 11.89 -20.63 -3.75
N PRO A 16 12.20 -20.51 -5.05
CA PRO A 16 13.56 -20.27 -5.51
C PRO A 16 14.09 -18.90 -5.06
N LYS A 17 13.21 -18.01 -4.57
CA LYS A 17 13.64 -16.78 -3.91
C LYS A 17 13.98 -17.12 -2.47
N THR A 18 15.27 -17.05 -2.14
CA THR A 18 15.69 -16.87 -0.75
C THR A 18 14.90 -15.70 -0.17
N CYS A 19 14.08 -15.98 0.85
CA CYS A 19 13.35 -14.96 1.58
C CYS A 19 14.38 -14.16 2.37
N HIS A 20 15.09 -13.26 1.69
CA HIS A 20 15.81 -12.20 2.33
C HIS A 20 14.72 -11.34 2.96
N LEU A 21 14.51 -11.55 4.27
CA LEU A 21 13.80 -10.62 5.14
C LEU A 21 14.56 -9.29 5.07
N ALA A 22 14.37 -8.56 3.98
CA ALA A 22 14.75 -7.17 3.92
C ALA A 22 14.02 -6.51 5.09
N SER A 23 14.77 -5.89 5.99
CA SER A 23 14.16 -5.21 7.14
C SER A 23 13.13 -4.22 6.59
N VAL A 24 11.86 -4.44 6.91
CA VAL A 24 10.82 -3.45 6.62
C VAL A 24 11.23 -2.23 7.42
N GLY A 25 11.52 -1.15 6.71
CA GLY A 25 11.99 0.06 7.36
C GLY A 25 10.87 0.74 8.14
N LYS A 26 11.17 1.89 8.75
CA LYS A 26 10.26 2.50 9.74
C LYS A 26 9.00 3.06 9.09
N ASN A 27 9.08 3.43 7.81
CA ASN A 27 8.02 4.11 7.08
C ASN A 27 7.86 3.51 5.68
N PRO A 28 7.47 2.23 5.59
CA PRO A 28 7.44 1.53 4.32
C PRO A 28 6.40 2.16 3.41
N CYS A 29 6.74 2.29 2.13
CA CYS A 29 5.83 2.81 1.13
C CYS A 29 4.58 1.94 1.00
N GLY A 30 3.39 2.56 1.02
CA GLY A 30 2.11 1.86 0.87
C GLY A 30 1.87 1.17 -0.48
N PHE A 31 2.72 1.41 -1.50
CA PHE A 31 2.62 0.77 -2.81
C PHE A 31 3.62 -0.38 -3.01
N CYS A 32 4.91 -0.14 -2.73
CA CYS A 32 5.96 -1.14 -2.97
C CYS A 32 6.59 -1.74 -1.71
N GLY A 33 6.23 -1.26 -0.52
CA GLY A 33 6.74 -1.75 0.76
C GLY A 33 8.18 -1.38 1.10
N GLN A 34 8.86 -0.58 0.26
CA GLN A 34 10.25 -0.13 0.50
C GLN A 34 10.30 1.21 1.24
N ASP A 35 11.40 1.48 1.95
CA ASP A 35 11.63 2.73 2.71
C ASP A 35 12.22 3.88 1.87
N SER A 36 12.58 3.63 0.61
CA SER A 36 13.22 4.61 -0.30
C SER A 36 12.25 5.60 -0.94
N CYS A 37 10.94 5.37 -0.80
CA CYS A 37 9.89 6.22 -1.36
C CYS A 37 8.76 6.40 -0.33
N PHE A 38 7.94 7.42 -0.51
CA PHE A 38 6.88 7.77 0.44
C PHE A 38 5.49 7.58 -0.16
N THR A 39 4.53 7.36 0.73
CA THR A 39 3.09 7.46 0.45
C THR A 39 2.45 8.18 1.63
N GLN A 40 1.78 9.30 1.37
CA GLN A 40 1.18 10.13 2.40
C GLN A 40 -0.25 10.51 2.04
N LEU A 41 -1.13 10.50 3.03
CA LEU A 41 -2.47 11.08 2.93
C LEU A 41 -2.39 12.58 3.22
N LYS A 42 -2.92 13.39 2.29
CA LYS A 42 -3.05 14.84 2.44
C LYS A 42 -4.52 15.22 2.52
N HIS A 43 -4.89 15.94 3.58
CA HIS A 43 -6.19 16.60 3.66
C HIS A 43 -6.33 17.66 2.58
N LYS A 44 -7.46 17.63 1.87
CA LYS A 44 -7.81 18.68 0.91
C LYS A 44 -8.49 19.84 1.63
N LYS A 45 -8.32 21.07 1.10
CA LYS A 45 -8.94 22.30 1.66
C LYS A 45 -10.47 22.20 1.80
N HIS A 46 -11.14 21.53 0.87
CA HIS A 46 -12.61 21.38 0.84
C HIS A 46 -13.08 20.03 1.41
N GLY A 47 -12.26 19.39 2.24
CA GLY A 47 -12.58 18.09 2.83
C GLY A 47 -12.15 16.89 1.97
N GLY A 48 -12.01 15.75 2.64
CA GLY A 48 -11.52 14.50 2.05
C GLY A 48 -10.00 14.44 1.91
N PHE A 49 -9.53 13.33 1.35
CA PHE A 49 -8.11 13.01 1.22
C PHE A 49 -7.64 12.96 -0.23
N SER A 50 -6.35 13.22 -0.40
CA SER A 50 -5.56 12.90 -1.60
C SER A 50 -4.34 12.09 -1.20
N ILE A 51 -3.80 11.33 -2.14
CA ILE A 51 -2.56 10.58 -1.94
C ILE A 51 -1.43 11.37 -2.59
N ALA A 52 -0.36 11.61 -1.85
CA ALA A 52 0.90 12.09 -2.37
C ALA A 52 1.91 10.94 -2.29
N SER A 53 2.59 10.65 -3.40
CA SER A 53 3.62 9.61 -3.45
C SER A 53 4.60 9.91 -4.58
N ASN A 54 5.87 9.58 -4.36
CA ASN A 54 6.91 9.53 -5.39
C ASN A 54 7.21 8.08 -5.83
N CYS A 55 6.41 7.11 -5.41
CA CYS A 55 6.60 5.71 -5.78
C CYS A 55 6.23 5.51 -7.25
N PRO A 56 7.06 4.82 -8.06
CA PRO A 56 6.74 4.55 -9.48
C PRO A 56 5.50 3.67 -9.67
N TYR A 57 5.08 2.94 -8.63
CA TYR A 57 3.88 2.11 -8.63
C TYR A 57 2.63 2.86 -8.17
N HIS A 58 2.73 4.16 -7.84
CA HIS A 58 1.58 4.97 -7.47
C HIS A 58 0.66 5.21 -8.68
N TYR A 59 -0.59 4.77 -8.56
CA TYR A 59 -1.61 5.07 -9.56
C TYR A 59 -2.16 6.49 -9.38
N SER A 60 -1.69 7.43 -10.20
CA SER A 60 -2.06 8.86 -10.15
C SER A 60 -3.55 9.13 -10.41
N GLY A 61 -4.24 8.24 -11.11
CA GLY A 61 -5.67 8.34 -11.39
C GLY A 61 -6.60 7.91 -10.25
N MET A 62 -6.06 7.51 -9.09
CA MET A 62 -6.88 7.02 -7.98
C MET A 62 -7.79 8.12 -7.42
N GLN A 63 -9.11 7.88 -7.48
CA GLN A 63 -10.09 8.72 -6.79
C GLN A 63 -10.33 8.18 -5.37
N TYR A 64 -9.63 8.75 -4.39
CA TYR A 64 -9.65 8.29 -3.00
C TYR A 64 -11.07 8.03 -2.46
N LYS A 65 -11.99 8.99 -2.61
CA LYS A 65 -13.37 8.87 -2.10
C LYS A 65 -14.09 7.64 -2.70
N LYS A 66 -14.02 7.47 -4.02
CA LYS A 66 -14.65 6.34 -4.69
C LYS A 66 -14.00 5.01 -4.33
N ALA A 67 -12.67 4.99 -4.21
CA ALA A 67 -11.94 3.78 -3.83
C ALA A 67 -12.14 3.41 -2.35
N ALA A 68 -12.55 4.35 -1.50
CA ALA A 68 -12.88 4.10 -0.10
C ALA A 68 -14.31 3.54 0.08
N GLU A 69 -15.16 3.65 -0.93
CA GLU A 69 -16.55 3.19 -0.88
C GLU A 69 -16.64 1.71 -1.31
N PHE A 70 -17.12 0.86 -0.41
CA PHE A 70 -17.44 -0.53 -0.72
C PHE A 70 -18.70 -0.62 -1.59
N SER A 71 -18.68 -1.50 -2.59
CA SER A 71 -19.90 -1.92 -3.28
C SER A 71 -19.83 -3.41 -3.65
N LYS A 72 -20.97 -4.02 -3.99
CA LYS A 72 -21.00 -5.42 -4.44
C LYS A 72 -20.11 -5.68 -5.68
N SER A 73 -19.97 -4.68 -6.54
CA SER A 73 -19.09 -4.75 -7.72
C SER A 73 -17.64 -4.33 -7.44
N ILE A 74 -17.39 -3.62 -6.34
CA ILE A 74 -16.06 -3.19 -5.89
C ILE A 74 -15.91 -3.57 -4.40
N PRO A 75 -15.64 -4.85 -4.09
CA PRO A 75 -15.71 -5.36 -2.73
C PRO A 75 -14.50 -4.98 -1.87
N CYS A 76 -13.45 -4.38 -2.45
CA CYS A 76 -12.21 -4.07 -1.74
C CYS A 76 -11.94 -2.57 -1.77
N SER A 77 -11.78 -1.95 -0.59
CA SER A 77 -11.30 -0.59 -0.45
C SER A 77 -9.77 -0.57 -0.32
N ASN A 78 -9.07 -0.55 -1.45
CA ASN A 78 -7.59 -0.52 -1.49
C ASN A 78 -7.06 0.91 -1.36
N VAL A 79 -7.55 1.68 -0.39
CA VAL A 79 -7.07 3.04 -0.10
C VAL A 79 -6.05 3.02 1.04
N PRO A 80 -4.98 3.82 0.98
CA PRO A 80 -4.14 4.05 2.16
C PRO A 80 -4.99 4.65 3.27
N ILE A 81 -4.78 4.22 4.52
CA ILE A 81 -5.50 4.72 5.69
C ILE A 81 -4.53 5.34 6.69
N HIS A 82 -5.01 6.30 7.47
CA HIS A 82 -4.25 6.80 8.60
C HIS A 82 -4.23 5.73 9.71
N CYS A 83 -3.04 5.31 10.14
CA CYS A 83 -2.93 4.42 11.29
C CYS A 83 -3.31 5.19 12.57
N PRO A 84 -4.35 4.78 13.31
CA PRO A 84 -4.83 5.52 14.48
C PRO A 84 -3.83 5.55 15.66
N ILE A 85 -2.80 4.69 15.61
CA ILE A 85 -1.75 4.58 16.62
C ILE A 85 -0.53 5.44 16.25
N CYS A 86 -0.33 5.71 14.96
CA CYS A 86 0.80 6.52 14.51
C CYS A 86 0.59 8.00 14.85
N PRO A 87 1.66 8.74 15.20
CA PRO A 87 1.59 10.20 15.30
C PRO A 87 1.10 10.79 13.97
N ILE A 88 0.22 11.78 14.05
CA ILE A 88 -0.39 12.45 12.87
C ILE A 88 0.67 13.16 12.00
N ALA A 89 1.86 13.40 12.55
CA ALA A 89 3.01 13.92 11.83
C ALA A 89 4.24 13.08 12.16
N ILE A 90 4.90 12.58 11.12
CA ILE A 90 6.30 12.16 11.19
C ILE A 90 7.08 13.38 10.69
N SER A 91 7.86 13.98 11.59
CA SER A 91 8.70 15.14 11.28
C SER A 91 9.82 14.79 10.31
#